data_AF-A0A3D5JZ13-F1
#
_entry.id   AF-A0A3D5JZ13-F1
#
_cell.length_a   1.000
_cell.length_b   1.000
_cell.length_c   1.000
_cell.angle_alpha   90.00
_cell.angle_beta   90.00
_cell.angle_gamma   90.00
#
_symmetry.space_group_name_H-M   'P 1'
#
loop_
_entity.id
_entity.type
_entity.pdbx_description
1 polymer ?
#
loop_
_entity_poly.entity_id
_entity_poly.type
_entity_poly.pdbx_seq_one_letter_code
_entity_poly.pdbx_strand_id
1 'polypeptide(L)'
;MKKNLLIFLWALAPVALLAYHYGPGQTGLAREEAKASIQAALEFEKKEQWQQAIDAYNEALAALPEEETAKRMQLQLDRANARIYVGELPEAMFAMEHMLDEAAKGDDKKLENKVRASLASAQYYTGWLMRLELAEKEEWMEPIEKARQNFRLLAEQSAKTDAKASEEHQKNLEAVVRLARMDLSELQALPLPKKCQGCKNVCSKCRGQKKSNKPKQGKKKEDARGASVGQRPDGTGS
;
A
#
# COMPACT_ATOMS: atom_id res chain seq x y z
N MET A 1 -9.81 60.64 -5.95
CA MET A 1 -9.11 59.34 -5.70
C MET A 1 -9.95 58.36 -4.85
N LYS A 2 -10.54 58.76 -3.71
CA LYS A 2 -11.34 57.85 -2.85
C LYS A 2 -12.57 57.19 -3.52
N LYS A 3 -13.26 57.91 -4.42
CA LYS A 3 -14.47 57.42 -5.10
C LYS A 3 -14.17 56.28 -6.10
N ASN A 4 -13.05 56.37 -6.82
CA ASN A 4 -12.63 55.32 -7.75
C ASN A 4 -12.16 54.07 -6.99
N LEU A 5 -11.51 54.24 -5.83
CA LEU A 5 -11.11 53.12 -4.97
C LEU A 5 -12.31 52.29 -4.46
N LEU A 6 -13.40 52.97 -4.07
CA LEU A 6 -14.65 52.32 -3.64
C LEU A 6 -15.31 51.52 -4.77
N ILE A 7 -15.29 52.05 -6.00
CA ILE A 7 -15.83 51.35 -7.18
C ILE A 7 -14.98 50.12 -7.51
N PHE A 8 -13.64 50.22 -7.46
CA PHE A 8 -12.76 49.07 -7.67
C PHE A 8 -12.95 47.99 -6.61
N LEU A 9 -13.05 48.35 -5.32
CA LEU A 9 -13.33 47.39 -4.24
C LEU A 9 -14.70 46.73 -4.41
N TRP A 10 -15.72 47.49 -4.81
CA TRP A 10 -17.05 46.95 -5.07
C TRP A 10 -17.08 45.99 -6.26
N ALA A 11 -16.32 46.27 -7.33
CA ALA A 11 -16.17 45.37 -8.46
C ALA A 11 -15.31 44.13 -8.16
N LEU A 12 -14.32 44.23 -7.27
CA LEU A 12 -13.48 43.12 -6.82
C LEU A 12 -14.18 42.17 -5.86
N ALA A 13 -15.14 42.64 -5.06
CA ALA A 13 -15.88 41.83 -4.11
C ALA A 13 -16.56 40.58 -4.73
N PRO A 14 -17.35 40.66 -5.82
CA PRO A 14 -17.94 39.48 -6.45
C PRO A 14 -16.89 38.54 -7.06
N VAL A 15 -15.78 39.07 -7.58
CA VAL A 15 -14.68 38.26 -8.12
C VAL A 15 -13.98 37.47 -7.00
N ALA A 16 -13.72 38.12 -5.86
CA ALA A 16 -13.14 37.46 -4.69
C ALA A 16 -14.10 36.41 -4.09
N LEU A 17 -15.40 36.68 -4.06
CA LEU A 17 -16.43 35.74 -3.63
C LEU A 17 -16.51 34.51 -4.55
N LEU A 18 -16.48 34.72 -5.87
CA LEU A 18 -16.46 33.62 -6.85
C LEU A 18 -15.16 32.81 -6.71
N ALA A 19 -14.01 33.46 -6.62
CA ALA A 19 -12.73 32.78 -6.42
C ALA A 19 -12.69 31.97 -5.11
N TYR A 20 -13.27 32.50 -4.02
CA TYR A 20 -13.41 31.77 -2.77
C TYR A 20 -14.35 30.58 -2.93
N HIS A 21 -15.54 30.77 -3.50
CA HIS A 21 -16.54 29.72 -3.63
C HIS A 21 -16.05 28.56 -4.48
N TYR A 22 -15.43 28.84 -5.64
CA TYR A 22 -14.94 27.81 -6.57
C TYR A 22 -13.56 27.23 -6.20
N GLY A 23 -12.83 27.82 -5.25
CA GLY A 23 -11.58 27.29 -4.74
C GLY A 23 -11.72 26.80 -3.29
N PRO A 24 -11.34 27.61 -2.28
CA PRO A 24 -11.39 27.23 -0.87
C PRO A 24 -12.75 26.77 -0.34
N GLY A 25 -13.86 27.26 -0.91
CA GLY A 25 -15.22 26.89 -0.52
C GLY A 25 -15.56 25.45 -0.90
N GLN A 26 -15.24 25.04 -2.13
CA GLN A 26 -15.44 23.66 -2.58
C GLN A 26 -14.56 22.67 -1.79
N THR A 27 -13.31 23.02 -1.49
CA THR A 27 -12.43 22.14 -0.70
C THR A 27 -12.94 21.94 0.73
N GLY A 28 -13.59 22.95 1.32
CA GLY A 28 -14.28 22.83 2.61
C GLY A 28 -15.45 21.84 2.57
N LEU A 29 -16.30 21.92 1.55
CA LEU A 29 -17.43 20.99 1.37
C LEU A 29 -16.95 19.56 1.13
N ALA A 30 -15.96 19.39 0.26
CA ALA A 30 -15.33 18.11 -0.06
C ALA A 30 -14.76 17.41 1.19
N ARG A 31 -14.16 18.18 2.11
CA ARG A 31 -13.67 17.66 3.40
C ARG A 31 -14.78 17.17 4.32
N GLU A 32 -15.89 17.89 4.41
CA GLU A 32 -17.02 17.48 5.26
C GLU A 32 -17.71 16.24 4.68
N GLU A 33 -17.87 16.15 3.36
CA GLU A 33 -18.36 14.94 2.68
C GLU A 33 -17.44 13.74 2.92
N ALA A 34 -16.13 13.93 2.76
CA ALA A 34 -15.14 12.89 3.06
C ALA A 34 -15.22 12.45 4.52
N LYS A 35 -15.40 13.38 5.47
CA LYS A 35 -15.48 13.08 6.91
C LYS A 35 -16.69 12.23 7.26
N ALA A 36 -17.87 12.50 6.66
CA ALA A 36 -19.04 11.66 6.86
C ALA A 36 -18.77 10.22 6.39
N SER A 37 -18.16 10.07 5.21
CA SER A 37 -17.80 8.77 4.64
C SER A 37 -16.76 8.03 5.48
N ILE A 38 -15.75 8.74 6.01
CA ILE A 38 -14.75 8.17 6.93
C ILE A 38 -15.41 7.65 8.21
N GLN A 39 -16.33 8.41 8.79
CA GLN A 39 -17.05 7.99 9.99
C GLN A 39 -17.90 6.75 9.72
N ALA A 40 -18.62 6.70 8.59
CA ALA A 40 -19.36 5.53 8.18
C ALA A 40 -18.45 4.30 8.03
N ALA A 41 -17.28 4.44 7.38
CA ALA A 41 -16.31 3.37 7.23
C ALA A 41 -15.87 2.80 8.58
N LEU A 42 -15.50 3.67 9.53
CA LEU A 42 -15.08 3.26 10.88
C LEU A 42 -16.22 2.57 11.66
N GLU A 43 -17.46 3.01 11.51
CA GLU A 43 -18.62 2.34 12.13
C GLU A 43 -18.90 0.97 11.50
N PHE A 44 -18.69 0.83 10.19
CA PHE A 44 -18.78 -0.46 9.51
C PHE A 44 -17.67 -1.42 9.96
N GLU A 45 -16.44 -0.95 10.13
CA GLU A 45 -15.34 -1.77 10.67
C GLU A 45 -15.67 -2.30 12.09
N LYS A 46 -16.20 -1.45 12.97
CA LYS A 46 -16.63 -1.87 14.33
C LYS A 46 -17.70 -2.95 14.31
N LYS A 47 -18.55 -2.96 13.29
CA LYS A 47 -19.62 -3.96 13.07
C LYS A 47 -19.15 -5.15 12.24
N GLU A 48 -17.86 -5.22 11.90
CA GLU A 48 -17.27 -6.23 11.00
C GLU A 48 -17.95 -6.28 9.61
N GLN A 49 -18.53 -5.15 9.17
CA GLN A 49 -19.19 -4.96 7.88
C GLN A 49 -18.17 -4.52 6.83
N TRP A 50 -17.22 -5.42 6.54
CA TRP A 50 -16.00 -5.08 5.79
C TRP A 50 -16.24 -4.57 4.38
N GLN A 51 -17.24 -5.11 3.67
CA GLN A 51 -17.56 -4.63 2.31
C GLN A 51 -18.09 -3.19 2.35
N GLN A 52 -19.01 -2.90 3.27
CA GLN A 52 -19.54 -1.54 3.45
C GLN A 52 -18.45 -0.56 3.91
N ALA A 53 -17.50 -1.01 4.74
CA ALA A 53 -16.35 -0.20 5.13
C ALA A 53 -15.49 0.16 3.91
N ILE A 54 -15.21 -0.80 3.02
CA ILE A 54 -14.45 -0.56 1.79
C ILE A 54 -15.17 0.44 0.88
N ASP A 55 -16.48 0.30 0.71
CA ASP A 55 -17.29 1.20 -0.12
C ASP A 55 -17.27 2.63 0.44
N ALA A 56 -17.46 2.79 1.76
CA ALA A 56 -17.36 4.09 2.43
C ALA A 56 -15.95 4.70 2.37
N TYR A 57 -14.88 3.89 2.41
CA TYR A 57 -13.52 4.37 2.16
C TYR A 57 -13.32 4.83 0.71
N ASN A 58 -13.95 4.18 -0.27
CA ASN A 58 -13.91 4.62 -1.67
C ASN A 58 -14.61 5.97 -1.84
N GLU A 59 -15.77 6.16 -1.23
CA GLU A 59 -16.49 7.44 -1.20
C GLU A 59 -15.64 8.54 -0.55
N ALA A 60 -15.03 8.25 0.60
CA ALA A 60 -14.12 9.18 1.26
C ALA A 60 -12.94 9.57 0.37
N LEU A 61 -12.33 8.62 -0.34
CA LEU A 61 -11.22 8.86 -1.25
C LEU A 61 -11.63 9.61 -2.53
N ALA A 62 -12.89 9.48 -2.96
CA ALA A 62 -13.42 10.24 -4.09
C ALA A 62 -13.70 11.70 -3.72
N ALA A 63 -14.20 11.94 -2.50
CA ALA A 63 -14.50 13.29 -2.01
C ALA A 63 -13.24 14.06 -1.54
N LEU A 64 -12.24 13.38 -0.96
CA LEU A 64 -11.09 14.06 -0.37
C LEU A 64 -10.23 14.78 -1.42
N PRO A 65 -9.82 16.06 -1.23
CA PRO A 65 -8.98 16.77 -2.20
C PRO A 65 -7.63 16.07 -2.46
N GLU A 66 -7.10 16.15 -3.69
CA GLU A 66 -5.90 15.41 -4.12
C GLU A 66 -4.64 15.83 -3.37
N GLU A 67 -4.58 17.10 -2.99
CA GLU A 67 -3.52 17.74 -2.20
C GLU A 67 -3.38 17.16 -0.78
N GLU A 68 -4.39 16.47 -0.25
CA GLU A 68 -4.31 15.81 1.06
C GLU A 68 -3.64 14.43 1.00
N THR A 69 -2.48 14.37 0.37
CA THR A 69 -1.75 13.14 0.04
C THR A 69 -1.56 12.20 1.23
N ALA A 70 -1.15 12.71 2.40
CA ALA A 70 -0.96 11.90 3.60
C ALA A 70 -2.27 11.29 4.12
N LYS A 71 -3.36 12.06 4.11
CA LYS A 71 -4.69 11.59 4.55
C LYS A 71 -5.26 10.57 3.58
N ARG A 72 -5.12 10.82 2.27
CA ARG A 72 -5.48 9.87 1.20
C ARG A 72 -4.74 8.55 1.37
N MET A 73 -3.43 8.60 1.59
CA MET A 73 -2.62 7.38 1.80
C MET A 73 -3.01 6.61 3.06
N GLN A 74 -3.32 7.30 4.18
CA GLN A 74 -3.85 6.64 5.37
C GLN A 74 -5.18 5.92 5.09
N LEU A 75 -6.11 6.56 4.38
CA LEU A 75 -7.39 5.93 4.01
C LEU A 75 -7.22 4.76 3.04
N GLN A 76 -6.26 4.86 2.11
CA GLN A 76 -5.91 3.74 1.22
C GLN A 76 -5.36 2.54 2.02
N LEU A 77 -4.56 2.79 3.05
CA LEU A 77 -4.05 1.75 3.95
C LEU A 77 -5.18 1.11 4.76
N ASP A 78 -6.09 1.90 5.32
CA ASP A 78 -7.24 1.40 6.09
C ASP A 78 -8.15 0.55 5.20
N ARG A 79 -8.48 1.05 4.00
CA ARG A 79 -9.20 0.29 2.98
C ARG A 79 -8.49 -1.02 2.61
N ALA A 80 -7.18 -1.00 2.40
CA ALA A 80 -6.41 -2.20 2.08
C ALA A 80 -6.44 -3.22 3.22
N ASN A 81 -6.40 -2.77 4.48
CA ASN A 81 -6.60 -3.66 5.63
C ASN A 81 -8.00 -4.27 5.66
N ALA A 82 -9.05 -3.50 5.36
CA ALA A 82 -10.42 -4.01 5.26
C ALA A 82 -10.57 -5.05 4.14
N ARG A 83 -9.91 -4.84 2.99
CA ARG A 83 -9.90 -5.79 1.85
C ARG A 83 -9.39 -7.18 2.21
N ILE A 84 -8.48 -7.30 3.19
CA ILE A 84 -7.99 -8.60 3.67
C ILE A 84 -9.15 -9.45 4.21
N TYR A 85 -10.09 -8.84 4.96
CA TYR A 85 -11.23 -9.54 5.56
C TYR A 85 -12.23 -10.10 4.54
N VAL A 86 -12.33 -9.49 3.36
CA VAL A 86 -13.22 -9.94 2.27
C VAL A 86 -12.53 -10.89 1.29
N GLY A 87 -11.34 -11.42 1.63
CA GLY A 87 -10.66 -12.43 0.82
C GLY A 87 -9.77 -11.88 -0.30
N GLU A 88 -9.46 -10.58 -0.25
CA GLU A 88 -8.62 -9.86 -1.21
C GLU A 88 -7.21 -9.60 -0.66
N LEU A 89 -6.67 -10.54 0.12
CA LEU A 89 -5.34 -10.43 0.72
C LEU A 89 -4.22 -10.19 -0.31
N PRO A 90 -4.10 -10.96 -1.42
CA PRO A 90 -3.08 -10.69 -2.42
C PRO A 90 -3.19 -9.28 -3.00
N GLU A 91 -4.39 -8.86 -3.38
CA GLU A 91 -4.64 -7.53 -3.94
C GLU A 91 -4.29 -6.41 -2.95
N ALA A 92 -4.66 -6.59 -1.67
CA ALA A 92 -4.29 -5.67 -0.60
C ALA A 92 -2.78 -5.61 -0.38
N MET A 93 -2.10 -6.76 -0.36
CA MET A 93 -0.65 -6.83 -0.19
C MET A 93 0.09 -6.09 -1.31
N PHE A 94 -0.26 -6.29 -2.58
CA PHE A 94 0.39 -5.56 -3.69
C PHE A 94 0.10 -4.06 -3.66
N ALA A 95 -1.12 -3.66 -3.27
CA ALA A 95 -1.43 -2.24 -3.07
C ALA A 95 -0.59 -1.61 -1.95
N MET A 96 -0.33 -2.36 -0.87
CA MET A 96 0.54 -1.94 0.23
C MET A 96 2.03 -1.90 -0.16
N GLU A 97 2.51 -2.79 -1.05
CA GLU A 97 3.86 -2.71 -1.62
C GLU A 97 4.04 -1.39 -2.37
N HIS A 98 3.10 -1.04 -3.24
CA HIS A 98 3.13 0.24 -3.96
C HIS A 98 3.02 1.46 -3.02
N MET A 99 2.14 1.41 -2.02
CA MET A 99 2.05 2.47 -1.01
C MET A 99 3.35 2.64 -0.23
N LEU A 100 4.07 1.55 0.06
CA LEU A 100 5.35 1.65 0.78
C LEU A 100 6.41 2.35 -0.06
N ASP A 101 6.45 2.09 -1.37
CA ASP A 101 7.35 2.78 -2.30
C ASP A 101 7.07 4.29 -2.35
N GLU A 102 5.80 4.70 -2.35
CA GLU A 102 5.41 6.10 -2.32
C GLU A 102 5.67 6.75 -0.95
N ALA A 103 5.35 6.05 0.14
CA ALA A 103 5.59 6.55 1.50
C ALA A 103 7.09 6.74 1.79
N ALA A 104 7.96 5.86 1.25
CA ALA A 104 9.40 5.97 1.41
C ALA A 104 10.01 7.21 0.74
N LYS A 105 9.35 7.74 -0.30
CA LYS A 105 9.74 9.00 -0.97
C LYS A 105 9.27 10.24 -0.21
N GLY A 106 8.30 10.09 0.68
CA GLY A 106 7.77 11.17 1.51
C GLY A 106 8.52 11.36 2.83
N ASP A 107 8.14 12.41 3.54
CA ASP A 107 8.75 12.80 4.82
C ASP A 107 8.05 12.20 6.06
N ASP A 108 6.82 11.67 5.91
CA ASP A 108 6.05 11.10 7.02
C ASP A 108 6.51 9.68 7.37
N LYS A 109 7.56 9.60 8.19
CA LYS A 109 8.10 8.32 8.69
C LYS A 109 7.11 7.54 9.55
N LYS A 110 6.16 8.21 10.20
CA LYS A 110 5.15 7.50 10.99
C LYS A 110 4.18 6.76 10.07
N LEU A 111 3.77 7.39 8.98
CA LEU A 111 2.92 6.76 7.98
C LEU A 111 3.68 5.68 7.20
N GLU A 112 4.93 5.90 6.81
CA GLU A 112 5.80 4.87 6.20
C GLU A 112 5.86 3.62 7.09
N ASN A 113 6.10 3.79 8.39
CA ASN A 113 6.18 2.67 9.33
C ASN A 113 4.85 1.94 9.52
N LYS A 114 3.71 2.66 9.51
CA LYS A 114 2.38 2.04 9.53
C LYS A 114 2.13 1.18 8.30
N VAL A 115 2.43 1.70 7.10
CA VAL A 115 2.31 0.96 5.84
C VAL A 115 3.20 -0.28 5.89
N ARG A 116 4.46 -0.12 6.31
CA ARG A 116 5.42 -1.23 6.46
C ARG A 116 4.92 -2.33 7.40
N ALA A 117 4.35 -1.97 8.55
CA ALA A 117 3.83 -2.93 9.53
C ALA A 117 2.61 -3.70 9.00
N SER A 118 1.70 -3.00 8.33
CA SER A 118 0.52 -3.59 7.70
C SER A 118 0.90 -4.52 6.53
N LEU A 119 1.83 -4.08 5.66
CA LEU A 119 2.39 -4.90 4.58
C LEU A 119 3.06 -6.17 5.11
N ALA A 120 3.88 -6.06 6.16
CA ALA A 120 4.55 -7.21 6.76
C ALA A 120 3.54 -8.23 7.33
N SER A 121 2.46 -7.73 7.92
CA SER A 121 1.35 -8.58 8.38
C SER A 121 0.65 -9.29 7.21
N ALA A 122 0.36 -8.57 6.12
CA ALA A 122 -0.24 -9.16 4.92
C ALA A 122 0.68 -10.23 4.28
N GLN A 123 1.98 -9.97 4.21
CA GLN A 123 2.99 -10.91 3.73
C GLN A 123 3.08 -12.16 4.62
N TYR A 124 3.05 -11.98 5.95
CA TYR A 124 2.97 -13.09 6.91
C TYR A 124 1.76 -13.99 6.66
N TYR A 125 0.56 -13.40 6.54
CA TYR A 125 -0.66 -14.17 6.27
C TYR A 125 -0.67 -14.82 4.88
N THR A 126 -0.06 -14.16 3.89
CA THR A 126 0.09 -14.71 2.55
C THR A 126 0.94 -15.98 2.58
N GLY A 127 2.10 -15.94 3.26
CA GLY A 127 2.94 -17.11 3.43
C GLY A 127 2.24 -18.23 4.22
N TRP A 128 1.52 -17.90 5.29
CA TRP A 128 0.70 -18.86 6.04
C TRP A 128 -0.28 -19.58 5.11
N LEU A 129 -1.10 -18.83 4.36
CA LEU A 129 -2.13 -19.40 3.48
C LEU A 129 -1.52 -20.20 2.33
N MET A 130 -0.42 -19.72 1.74
CA MET A 130 0.29 -20.48 0.71
C MET A 130 0.77 -21.83 1.22
N ARG A 131 1.24 -21.91 2.47
CA ARG A 131 1.59 -23.19 3.10
C ARG A 131 0.39 -24.12 3.24
N LEU A 132 -0.76 -23.59 3.69
CA LEU A 132 -2.00 -24.38 3.79
C LEU A 132 -2.50 -24.84 2.41
N GLU A 133 -2.24 -24.07 1.36
CA GLU A 133 -2.52 -24.40 -0.04
C GLU A 133 -1.44 -25.30 -0.68
N LEU A 134 -0.48 -25.81 0.10
CA LEU A 134 0.60 -26.69 -0.34
C LEU A 134 1.49 -26.07 -1.44
N ALA A 135 1.75 -24.77 -1.36
CA ALA A 135 2.72 -24.12 -2.24
C ALA A 135 4.13 -24.69 -2.05
N GLU A 136 4.94 -24.61 -3.10
CA GLU A 136 6.37 -24.93 -3.03
C GLU A 136 7.09 -24.02 -2.03
N LYS A 137 8.15 -24.55 -1.42
CA LYS A 137 8.88 -23.86 -0.35
C LYS A 137 9.39 -22.49 -0.77
N GLU A 138 9.95 -22.41 -1.96
CA GLU A 138 10.49 -21.18 -2.53
C GLU A 138 9.40 -20.12 -2.70
N GLU A 139 8.17 -20.52 -3.02
CA GLU A 139 7.07 -19.60 -3.25
C GLU A 139 6.51 -19.01 -1.95
N TRP A 140 6.24 -19.85 -0.94
CA TRP A 140 5.70 -19.34 0.32
C TRP A 140 6.76 -18.68 1.20
N MET A 141 8.04 -19.03 1.05
CA MET A 141 9.14 -18.36 1.78
C MET A 141 9.35 -16.92 1.31
N GLU A 142 9.10 -16.59 0.05
CA GLU A 142 9.29 -15.23 -0.48
C GLU A 142 8.54 -14.15 0.34
N PRO A 143 7.22 -14.23 0.55
CA PRO A 143 6.51 -13.25 1.37
C PRO A 143 6.93 -13.32 2.85
N ILE A 144 7.25 -14.49 3.39
CA ILE A 144 7.73 -14.64 4.78
C ILE A 144 9.05 -13.90 5.01
N GLU A 145 9.98 -14.01 4.07
CA GLU A 145 11.26 -13.31 4.12
C GLU A 145 11.11 -11.80 4.03
N LYS A 146 10.19 -11.30 3.19
CA LYS A 146 9.84 -9.88 3.14
C LYS A 146 9.22 -9.40 4.46
N ALA A 147 8.30 -10.17 5.04
CA ALA A 147 7.71 -9.84 6.34
C ALA A 147 8.78 -9.76 7.45
N ARG A 148 9.73 -10.70 7.46
CA ARG A 148 10.85 -10.74 8.41
C ARG A 148 11.70 -9.48 8.31
N GLN A 149 12.08 -9.08 7.10
CA GLN A 149 12.88 -7.88 6.87
C GLN A 149 12.17 -6.61 7.35
N ASN A 150 10.88 -6.49 7.03
CA ASN A 150 10.07 -5.35 7.45
C ASN A 150 9.93 -5.24 8.98
N PHE A 151 9.58 -6.33 9.67
CA PHE A 151 9.43 -6.29 11.13
C PHE A 151 10.77 -6.11 11.85
N ARG A 152 11.86 -6.68 11.34
CA ARG A 152 13.20 -6.43 11.90
C ARG A 152 13.56 -4.95 11.82
N LEU A 153 13.37 -4.33 10.66
CA LEU A 153 13.64 -2.91 10.48
C LEU A 153 12.78 -2.05 11.43
N LEU A 154 11.49 -2.37 11.56
CA LEU A 154 10.58 -1.67 12.47
C LEU A 154 11.00 -1.81 13.93
N ALA A 155 11.41 -3.00 14.37
CA ALA A 155 11.92 -3.23 15.73
C ALA A 155 13.19 -2.41 15.99
N GLU A 156 14.14 -2.39 15.06
CA GLU A 156 15.40 -1.63 15.21
C GLU A 156 15.17 -0.11 15.23
N GLN A 157 14.22 0.38 14.43
CA GLN A 157 13.86 1.81 14.38
C GLN A 157 13.10 2.24 15.64
N SER A 158 12.09 1.47 16.05
CA SER A 158 11.28 1.78 17.22
C SER A 158 12.07 1.65 18.52
N ALA A 159 13.08 0.76 18.61
CA ALA A 159 13.95 0.65 19.79
C ALA A 159 14.62 1.99 20.19
N LYS A 160 14.78 2.92 19.25
CA LYS A 160 15.38 4.24 19.50
C LYS A 160 14.42 5.27 20.09
N THR A 161 13.11 5.03 19.99
CA THR A 161 12.08 6.06 20.24
C THR A 161 10.92 5.58 21.10
N ASP A 162 10.53 4.31 20.98
CA ASP A 162 9.40 3.69 21.65
C ASP A 162 9.66 2.21 21.95
N ALA A 163 9.96 1.91 23.22
CA ALA A 163 10.23 0.56 23.69
C ALA A 163 9.03 -0.39 23.54
N LYS A 164 7.79 0.10 23.69
CA LYS A 164 6.59 -0.73 23.58
C LYS A 164 6.35 -1.13 22.13
N ALA A 165 6.47 -0.18 21.20
CA ALA A 165 6.38 -0.47 19.77
C ALA A 165 7.49 -1.43 19.33
N SER A 166 8.71 -1.28 19.86
CA SER A 166 9.82 -2.21 19.61
C SER A 166 9.51 -3.63 20.06
N GLU A 167 8.98 -3.80 21.28
CA GLU A 167 8.60 -5.11 21.80
C GLU A 167 7.50 -5.76 20.94
N GLU A 168 6.51 -4.99 20.50
CA GLU A 168 5.45 -5.48 19.62
C GLU A 168 5.99 -5.92 18.25
N HIS A 169 6.89 -5.13 17.65
CA HIS A 169 7.53 -5.50 16.38
C HIS A 169 8.47 -6.71 16.54
N GLN A 170 9.12 -6.88 17.69
CA GLN A 170 9.92 -8.08 18.00
C GLN A 170 9.03 -9.32 18.10
N LYS A 171 7.88 -9.25 18.79
CA LYS A 171 6.92 -10.37 18.85
C LYS A 171 6.39 -10.74 17.46
N ASN A 172 6.12 -9.75 16.62
CA ASN A 172 5.72 -9.99 15.24
C ASN A 172 6.85 -10.65 14.43
N LEU A 173 8.09 -10.20 14.60
CA LEU A 173 9.26 -10.83 13.97
C LEU A 173 9.43 -12.29 14.42
N GLU A 174 9.28 -12.57 15.70
CA GLU A 174 9.32 -13.93 16.25
C GLU A 174 8.22 -14.82 15.67
N ALA A 175 7.00 -14.29 15.51
CA ALA A 175 5.90 -15.01 14.87
C ALA A 175 6.24 -15.38 13.41
N VAL A 176 6.83 -14.46 12.65
CA VAL A 176 7.30 -14.74 11.27
C VAL A 176 8.37 -15.83 11.27
N VAL A 177 9.37 -15.74 12.15
CA VAL A 177 10.45 -16.74 12.25
C VAL A 177 9.90 -18.10 12.67
N ARG A 178 8.94 -18.13 13.60
CA ARG A 178 8.24 -19.35 14.01
C ARG A 178 7.49 -19.96 12.83
N LEU A 179 6.72 -19.16 12.09
CA LEU A 179 6.00 -19.64 10.90
C LEU A 179 6.96 -20.20 9.83
N ALA A 180 8.15 -19.62 9.66
CA ALA A 180 9.14 -20.13 8.72
C ALA A 180 9.71 -21.51 9.10
N ARG A 181 9.71 -21.85 10.41
CA ARG A 181 10.32 -23.06 10.97
C ARG A 181 9.31 -24.15 11.34
N MET A 182 8.07 -23.78 11.59
CA MET A 182 6.97 -24.66 11.94
C MET A 182 6.72 -25.68 10.84
N ASP A 183 6.39 -26.92 11.21
CA ASP A 183 6.01 -27.93 10.20
C ASP A 183 4.58 -27.68 9.67
N LEU A 184 4.16 -28.42 8.63
CA LEU A 184 2.83 -28.20 8.06
C LEU A 184 1.71 -28.74 8.96
N SER A 185 1.94 -29.85 9.67
CA SER A 185 0.96 -30.45 10.59
C SER A 185 0.62 -29.55 11.76
N GLU A 186 1.63 -28.93 12.38
CA GLU A 186 1.50 -27.92 13.41
C GLU A 186 0.72 -26.71 12.88
N LEU A 187 1.03 -26.25 11.66
CA LEU A 187 0.34 -25.13 11.04
C LEU A 187 -1.15 -25.41 10.81
N GLN A 188 -1.48 -26.62 10.34
CA GLN A 188 -2.85 -27.06 10.12
C GLN A 188 -3.65 -27.21 11.42
N ALA A 189 -2.99 -27.45 12.55
CA ALA A 189 -3.61 -27.49 13.86
C ALA A 189 -3.92 -26.10 14.44
N LEU A 190 -3.34 -25.04 13.90
CA LEU A 190 -3.58 -23.67 14.36
C LEU A 190 -4.88 -23.10 13.76
N PRO A 191 -5.67 -22.36 14.55
CA PRO A 191 -6.86 -21.71 14.03
C PRO A 191 -6.47 -20.63 13.02
N LEU A 192 -7.15 -20.62 11.87
CA LEU A 192 -6.93 -19.58 10.88
C LEU A 192 -7.35 -18.21 11.46
N PRO A 193 -6.51 -17.16 11.33
CA PRO A 193 -6.87 -15.82 11.78
C PRO A 193 -8.18 -15.35 11.14
N LYS A 194 -9.10 -14.77 11.94
CA LYS A 194 -10.39 -14.26 11.45
C LYS A 194 -10.25 -13.38 10.20
N LYS A 195 -9.22 -12.52 10.18
CA LYS A 195 -8.92 -11.63 9.04
C LYS A 195 -8.73 -12.38 7.72
N CYS A 196 -8.32 -13.63 7.76
CA CYS A 196 -7.96 -14.44 6.60
C CYS A 196 -9.01 -15.51 6.27
N GLN A 197 -10.12 -15.59 7.00
CA GLN A 197 -11.11 -16.66 6.83
C GLN A 197 -11.77 -16.66 5.44
N GLY A 198 -11.89 -15.49 4.80
CA GLY A 198 -12.40 -15.36 3.43
C GLY A 198 -11.36 -15.56 2.33
N CYS A 199 -10.07 -15.67 2.67
CA CYS A 199 -8.99 -15.75 1.68
C CYS A 199 -8.90 -17.15 1.07
N LYS A 200 -9.03 -17.25 -0.26
CA LYS A 200 -8.94 -18.50 -1.02
C LYS A 200 -8.10 -18.30 -2.27
N ASN A 201 -7.45 -19.37 -2.72
CA ASN A 201 -6.65 -19.41 -3.95
C ASN A 201 -5.50 -18.39 -3.94
N VAL A 202 -4.92 -18.12 -2.77
CA VAL A 202 -3.86 -17.13 -2.55
C VAL A 202 -2.68 -17.39 -3.47
N CYS A 203 -2.24 -18.63 -3.63
CA CYS A 203 -1.18 -19.01 -4.56
C CYS A 203 -1.47 -18.54 -6.00
N SER A 204 -2.64 -18.90 -6.53
CA SER A 204 -3.01 -18.53 -7.91
C SER A 204 -3.14 -17.02 -8.09
N LYS A 205 -3.71 -16.32 -7.10
CA LYS A 205 -3.88 -14.87 -7.12
C LYS A 205 -2.53 -14.16 -7.09
N CYS A 206 -1.62 -14.58 -6.20
CA CYS A 206 -0.27 -14.04 -6.13
C CYS A 206 0.51 -14.29 -7.43
N ARG A 207 0.43 -15.50 -8.01
CA ARG A 207 1.03 -15.79 -9.32
C ARG A 207 0.44 -14.92 -10.43
N GLY A 208 -0.87 -14.67 -10.40
CA GLY A 208 -1.58 -13.80 -11.33
C GLY A 208 -1.10 -12.34 -11.25
N GLN A 209 -1.07 -11.78 -10.04
CA GLN A 209 -0.59 -10.41 -9.77
C GLN A 209 0.89 -10.22 -10.18
N LYS A 210 1.76 -11.19 -9.89
CA LYS A 210 3.16 -11.16 -10.34
C LYS A 210 3.28 -11.14 -11.87
N LYS A 211 2.37 -11.81 -12.60
CA LYS A 211 2.35 -11.81 -14.07
C LYS A 211 1.85 -10.47 -14.63
N SER A 212 0.83 -9.87 -14.04
CA SER A 212 0.33 -8.56 -14.49
C SER A 212 1.31 -7.43 -14.22
N ASN A 213 2.08 -7.50 -13.14
CA ASN A 213 3.10 -6.50 -12.78
C ASN A 213 4.42 -6.67 -13.52
N LYS A 214 4.63 -7.76 -14.27
CA LYS A 214 5.79 -7.82 -15.18
C LYS A 214 5.61 -6.75 -16.26
N PRO A 215 6.60 -5.87 -16.49
CA PRO A 215 6.53 -4.96 -17.63
C PRO A 215 6.30 -5.82 -18.87
N LYS A 216 5.21 -5.53 -19.60
CA LYS A 216 4.99 -6.13 -20.93
C LYS A 216 6.31 -5.97 -21.66
N GLN A 217 6.92 -7.06 -22.12
CA GLN A 217 8.08 -6.97 -23.00
C GLN A 217 7.66 -6.10 -24.17
N GLY A 218 8.00 -4.81 -24.10
CA GLY A 218 7.92 -3.92 -25.23
C GLY A 218 8.72 -4.61 -26.31
N LYS A 219 8.16 -4.72 -27.52
CA LYS A 219 8.90 -5.09 -28.73
C LYS A 219 10.28 -4.44 -28.60
N LYS A 220 11.35 -5.23 -28.56
CA LYS A 220 12.72 -4.73 -28.64
C LYS A 220 12.71 -3.69 -29.76
N LYS A 221 12.90 -2.41 -29.43
CA LYS A 221 13.33 -1.45 -30.45
C LYS A 221 14.70 -1.97 -30.87
N GLU A 222 14.82 -2.39 -32.12
CA GLU A 222 16.13 -2.65 -32.72
C GLU A 222 16.97 -1.39 -32.51
N ASP A 223 18.01 -1.50 -31.68
CA ASP A 223 18.95 -0.42 -31.45
C ASP A 223 19.73 -0.25 -32.75
N ALA A 224 19.54 0.87 -33.44
CA ALA A 224 20.20 1.19 -34.72
C ALA A 224 21.68 1.55 -34.54
N ARG A 225 22.37 0.89 -33.61
CA ARG A 225 23.81 0.99 -33.38
C ARG A 225 24.48 -0.31 -33.82
N GLY A 226 24.34 -0.61 -35.10
CA GLY A 226 25.30 -1.45 -35.82
C GLY A 226 26.60 -0.68 -35.98
N ALA A 227 27.42 -0.65 -34.92
CA ALA A 227 28.78 -0.16 -35.00
C ALA A 227 29.58 -1.10 -35.90
N SER A 228 30.17 -0.53 -36.94
CA SER A 228 31.15 -1.12 -37.84
C SER A 228 32.21 -1.90 -37.07
N VAL A 229 32.14 -3.24 -37.12
CA VAL A 229 33.25 -4.09 -36.72
C VAL A 229 34.16 -4.17 -37.94
N GLY A 230 35.21 -3.34 -37.95
CA GLY A 230 36.30 -3.46 -38.92
C GLY A 230 36.93 -4.84 -38.80
N GLN A 231 37.02 -5.55 -39.93
CA GLN A 231 37.77 -6.80 -40.04
C GLN A 231 39.22 -6.56 -39.63
N ARG A 232 39.71 -7.30 -38.63
CA ARG A 232 41.14 -7.39 -38.33
C ARG A 232 41.83 -8.19 -39.45
N PRO A 233 42.97 -7.73 -39.97
CA PRO A 233 43.73 -8.50 -40.96
C PRO A 233 44.39 -9.71 -40.32
N ASP A 234 44.33 -10.84 -41.02
CA ASP A 234 44.91 -12.11 -40.61
C ASP A 234 46.44 -12.03 -40.67
N GLY A 235 47.07 -12.14 -39.50
CA GLY A 235 48.52 -12.18 -39.37
C GLY A 235 49.08 -13.55 -39.75
N THR A 236 49.56 -13.70 -40.97
CA THR A 236 50.64 -14.65 -41.30
C THR A 236 51.96 -13.88 -41.33
N GLY A 237 52.75 -14.05 -40.28
CA GLY A 237 54.15 -13.64 -40.23
C GLY A 237 55.01 -14.88 -39.93
N SER A 238 55.92 -15.18 -40.85
CA SER A 238 57.06 -16.09 -40.66
C SER A 238 58.06 -15.57 -39.64
#